data_AF-A0A813K694-F1
#
_entry.id   AF-A0A813K694-F1
#
_cell.length_a   1.000
_cell.length_b   1.000
_cell.length_c   1.000
_cell.angle_alpha   90.00
_cell.angle_beta   90.00
_cell.angle_gamma   90.00
#
_symmetry.space_group_name_H-M   'P 1'
#
loop_
_entity.id
_entity.type
_entity.pdbx_description
1 polymer ?
#
loop_
_entity_poly.entity_id
_entity_poly.type
_entity_poly.pdbx_seq_one_letter_code
_entity_poly.pdbx_strand_id
1 'polypeptide(L)'
;MTAGKLGCSARCELHSAWAADHFLRPVTAGKLGCHTRGEPECFPAADNFLRQPSDASSSSLACYAEPSQTLIFLDWDDTLFPTTELFKRWNVSSRILTCRQPDGATGVAAANKAAKAVEMDKMSDLKRKDSFGSTSTMDSLLGSFPSPFGRIPPQKKKPSLSEQLTAEHPSTGKQLQQQQPRRKAILFKNAAVRLMRRILSKHPSSKVSSDEEVECCQNCEVGVDVKQTWEEEDLSEGFAHGELTPEQGSLLKDWQLALFQYLTTACTLSSHVVIVTNSRRPWVETCVNKFAPNCKKFFANTGGAGSIKVVYAREVVHQMRSKRMLVSNGWDYSFPVKDPMPVSAGEMTAELIRAKFLAMHREAKAFYRRYKGQSWKNIISFGDMIYEHDAVIEMGMRRHAAGGSREPLRVKSLLLPEGPGISELTLSLCFSKLMLPVYVRFDGDLQLNLQNSVDPLQLISQALDMPEVLETNFPRHAWGRGTAPACKEELRNVLLHLEAVVQPS
;
A
#
# COMPACT_ATOMS: atom_id res chain seq x y z
N MET A 1 25.10 -54.57 34.15
CA MET A 1 24.97 -55.32 32.88
C MET A 1 24.46 -54.35 31.81
N THR A 2 25.26 -54.23 30.75
CA THR A 2 25.02 -53.62 29.42
C THR A 2 24.44 -52.21 29.31
N ALA A 3 25.39 -51.26 29.24
CA ALA A 3 25.29 -50.04 28.45
C ALA A 3 25.37 -50.37 26.94
N GLY A 4 24.64 -49.62 26.11
CA GLY A 4 24.71 -49.70 24.64
C GLY A 4 24.96 -48.33 24.02
N LYS A 5 26.21 -48.08 23.62
CA LYS A 5 26.65 -47.02 22.70
C LYS A 5 26.54 -47.54 21.26
N LEU A 6 25.97 -46.76 20.34
CA LEU A 6 26.26 -46.70 18.90
C LEU A 6 25.89 -45.26 18.47
N GLY A 7 26.61 -44.47 17.70
CA GLY A 7 27.64 -44.74 16.70
C GLY A 7 27.26 -43.96 15.43
N CYS A 8 28.10 -43.00 15.01
CA CYS A 8 27.90 -42.08 13.89
C CYS A 8 27.83 -42.72 12.49
N SER A 9 27.30 -41.91 11.55
CA SER A 9 27.63 -41.82 10.11
C SER A 9 26.73 -42.56 9.12
N ALA A 10 25.93 -41.79 8.37
CA ALA A 10 25.86 -41.88 6.91
C ALA A 10 25.25 -40.59 6.32
N ARG A 11 25.86 -40.17 5.21
CA ARG A 11 25.63 -38.98 4.39
C ARG A 11 25.10 -39.49 3.04
N CYS A 12 24.08 -38.83 2.48
CA CYS A 12 23.69 -38.71 1.05
C CYS A 12 22.25 -38.17 1.02
N GLU A 13 22.00 -36.93 0.59
CA GLU A 13 21.91 -36.42 -0.80
C GLU A 13 20.46 -36.44 -1.34
N LEU A 14 20.11 -35.35 -2.04
CA LEU A 14 18.90 -35.07 -2.85
C LEU A 14 17.62 -34.71 -2.04
N HIS A 15 16.90 -33.60 -2.22
CA HIS A 15 16.82 -32.59 -3.28
C HIS A 15 16.37 -31.24 -2.70
N SER A 16 17.11 -30.18 -3.03
CA SER A 16 16.66 -28.78 -3.01
C SER A 16 16.41 -28.37 -4.46
N ALA A 17 15.20 -27.94 -4.80
CA ALA A 17 14.93 -27.30 -6.09
C ALA A 17 13.81 -26.29 -5.92
N TRP A 18 14.19 -25.02 -5.72
CA TRP A 18 13.52 -23.82 -6.24
C TRP A 18 14.31 -22.59 -5.75
N ALA A 19 15.43 -22.32 -6.41
CA ALA A 19 16.08 -21.01 -6.46
C ALA A 19 17.24 -21.09 -7.47
N ALA A 20 17.06 -20.50 -8.64
CA ALA A 20 18.08 -19.73 -9.37
C ALA A 20 17.65 -19.56 -10.83
N ASP A 21 17.23 -18.36 -11.19
CA ASP A 21 17.61 -17.84 -12.51
C ASP A 21 17.94 -16.35 -12.35
N HIS A 22 19.20 -16.09 -12.00
CA HIS A 22 19.82 -14.78 -12.12
C HIS A 22 21.07 -14.94 -12.98
N PHE A 23 21.02 -14.29 -14.15
CA PHE A 23 22.15 -13.95 -15.00
C PHE A 23 23.28 -13.29 -14.20
N LEU A 24 24.40 -13.98 -14.03
CA LEU A 24 25.71 -13.37 -13.86
C LEU A 24 26.69 -14.12 -14.78
N ARG A 25 27.17 -13.42 -15.81
CA ARG A 25 28.29 -13.90 -16.65
C ARG A 25 29.62 -13.67 -15.91
N PRO A 26 30.61 -14.57 -16.05
CA PRO A 26 31.92 -14.40 -15.44
C PRO A 26 32.79 -13.43 -16.25
N VAL A 27 33.44 -12.50 -15.57
CA VAL A 27 34.50 -11.66 -16.13
C VAL A 27 35.83 -12.41 -15.97
N THR A 28 36.48 -12.69 -17.08
CA THR A 28 37.84 -13.25 -17.15
C THR A 28 38.87 -12.23 -16.69
N ALA A 29 39.80 -12.69 -15.85
CA ALA A 29 40.97 -11.93 -15.42
C ALA A 29 41.91 -11.66 -16.61
N GLY A 30 42.07 -10.39 -16.97
CA GLY A 30 43.08 -9.90 -17.90
C GLY A 30 43.95 -8.84 -17.23
N LYS A 31 45.24 -9.15 -17.06
CA LYS A 31 46.32 -8.21 -16.71
C LYS A 31 46.56 -7.24 -17.87
N LEU A 32 46.80 -5.97 -17.54
CA LEU A 32 47.46 -4.83 -18.26
C LEU A 32 46.63 -3.58 -17.88
N GLY A 33 47.15 -2.42 -17.51
CA GLY A 33 48.47 -1.82 -17.45
C GLY A 33 48.29 -0.45 -16.79
N CYS A 34 49.27 0.00 -16.02
CA CYS A 34 49.24 1.25 -15.26
C CYS A 34 49.25 2.47 -16.20
N HIS A 35 48.28 3.37 -16.11
CA HIS A 35 48.43 4.79 -16.46
C HIS A 35 47.67 5.66 -15.45
N THR A 36 48.42 6.57 -14.85
CA THR A 36 48.09 7.50 -13.77
C THR A 36 47.30 8.72 -14.24
N ARG A 37 46.46 9.24 -13.33
CA ARG A 37 46.05 10.65 -13.08
C ARG A 37 44.54 10.87 -13.11
N GLY A 38 44.00 11.21 -11.95
CA GLY A 38 42.64 11.68 -11.72
C GLY A 38 42.32 11.53 -10.24
N GLU A 39 42.23 12.66 -9.53
CA GLU A 39 42.13 12.75 -8.07
C GLU A 39 40.92 12.01 -7.47
N PRO A 40 41.05 11.43 -6.25
CA PRO A 40 39.93 10.81 -5.56
C PRO A 40 39.13 11.85 -4.77
N GLU A 41 37.82 11.92 -5.02
CA GLU A 41 36.88 12.52 -4.09
C GLU A 41 36.93 11.77 -2.74
N CYS A 42 37.18 12.54 -1.68
CA CYS A 42 37.19 12.09 -0.30
C CYS A 42 35.84 11.46 0.09
N PHE A 43 35.80 10.14 0.22
CA PHE A 43 34.85 9.49 1.13
C PHE A 43 35.40 9.64 2.56
N PRO A 44 34.69 10.27 3.51
CA PRO A 44 35.16 10.28 4.89
C PRO A 44 35.15 8.86 5.43
N ALA A 45 36.31 8.47 5.96
CA ALA A 45 36.54 7.22 6.64
C ALA A 45 35.50 6.99 7.75
N ALA A 46 35.16 5.71 7.94
CA ALA A 46 34.33 5.23 9.02
C ALA A 46 35.01 5.50 10.37
N ASP A 47 34.67 6.64 10.98
CA ASP A 47 34.89 6.82 12.41
C ASP A 47 33.95 5.87 13.15
N ASN A 48 34.55 4.79 13.66
CA ASN A 48 34.01 3.93 14.71
C ASN A 48 33.89 4.75 16.00
N PHE A 49 32.94 5.68 16.03
CA PHE A 49 32.43 6.21 17.29
C PHE A 49 31.69 5.06 17.98
N LEU A 50 32.28 4.55 19.06
CA LEU A 50 31.60 3.76 20.08
C LEU A 50 30.40 4.58 20.59
N ARG A 51 29.29 4.48 19.87
CA ARG A 51 28.00 5.04 20.27
C ARG A 51 27.60 4.28 21.51
N GLN A 52 27.74 4.94 22.66
CA GLN A 52 27.15 4.46 23.90
C GLN A 52 25.69 4.06 23.60
N PRO A 53 25.22 2.90 24.10
CA PRO A 53 23.82 2.53 23.98
C PRO A 53 23.02 3.57 24.75
N SER A 54 22.57 4.61 24.05
CA SER A 54 21.56 5.52 24.56
C SER A 54 20.39 4.66 24.96
N ASP A 55 19.98 4.73 26.23
CA ASP A 55 18.79 4.09 26.78
C ASP A 55 17.60 4.37 25.87
N ALA A 56 17.43 3.51 24.85
CA ALA A 56 16.27 3.48 23.98
C ALA A 56 15.16 2.96 24.88
N SER A 57 14.62 3.89 25.67
CA SER A 57 13.69 3.61 26.74
C SER A 57 12.52 2.84 26.16
N SER A 58 12.01 1.90 26.95
CA SER A 58 10.85 1.05 26.64
C SER A 58 9.59 1.83 26.19
N SER A 59 9.60 3.17 26.21
CA SER A 59 8.54 4.03 25.69
C SER A 59 8.46 4.07 24.15
N SER A 60 9.54 3.82 23.39
CA SER A 60 9.51 4.01 21.92
C SER A 60 8.63 2.98 21.19
N LEU A 61 8.46 1.79 21.80
CA LEU A 61 7.58 0.72 21.31
C LEU A 61 6.10 1.03 21.55
N ALA A 62 5.74 1.93 22.47
CA ALA A 62 4.33 2.21 22.75
C ALA A 62 3.67 3.11 21.69
N CYS A 63 4.46 3.85 20.91
CA CYS A 63 3.95 4.92 20.04
C CYS A 63 3.85 4.54 18.55
N TYR A 64 3.99 3.28 18.14
CA TYR A 64 3.90 2.93 16.71
C TYR A 64 2.49 3.16 16.12
N ALA A 65 1.46 3.13 16.99
CA ALA A 65 0.07 3.33 16.62
C ALA A 65 -0.30 4.82 16.50
N GLU A 66 0.58 5.74 16.89
CA GLU A 66 0.33 7.17 16.79
C GLU A 66 0.10 7.58 15.32
N PRO A 67 -0.80 8.55 15.06
CA PRO A 67 -1.06 9.01 13.69
C PRO A 67 0.18 9.53 12.95
N SER A 68 1.20 10.00 13.66
CA SER A 68 2.47 10.46 13.09
C SER A 68 3.44 9.32 12.71
N GLN A 69 3.17 8.10 13.17
CA GLN A 69 4.00 6.90 12.96
C GLN A 69 3.32 5.85 12.07
N THR A 70 2.01 5.95 11.89
CA THR A 70 1.20 5.07 11.06
C THR A 70 1.03 5.62 9.65
N LEU A 71 1.34 4.81 8.65
CA LEU A 71 1.09 5.09 7.22
C LEU A 71 0.04 4.12 6.69
N ILE A 72 -1.02 4.65 6.08
CA ILE A 72 -2.11 3.85 5.51
C ILE A 72 -2.11 3.99 4.00
N PHE A 73 -1.98 2.85 3.31
CA PHE A 73 -2.21 2.71 1.88
C PHE A 73 -3.59 2.13 1.62
N LEU A 74 -4.31 2.74 0.69
CA LEU A 74 -5.61 2.29 0.22
C LEU A 74 -5.54 2.12 -1.30
N ASP A 75 -6.10 1.04 -1.84
CA ASP A 75 -6.48 1.02 -3.25
C ASP A 75 -7.80 1.77 -3.47
N TRP A 76 -8.09 2.15 -4.71
CA TRP A 76 -9.33 2.82 -5.08
C TRP A 76 -10.35 1.87 -5.68
N ASP A 77 -9.96 1.11 -6.69
CA ASP A 77 -10.86 0.38 -7.57
C ASP A 77 -11.33 -0.89 -6.86
N ASP A 78 -12.63 -1.09 -6.73
CA ASP A 78 -13.28 -2.20 -6.01
C ASP A 78 -12.90 -2.36 -4.52
N THR A 79 -11.99 -1.52 -4.00
CA THR A 79 -11.60 -1.40 -2.59
C THR A 79 -12.34 -0.27 -1.86
N LEU A 80 -12.39 0.93 -2.46
CA LEU A 80 -13.12 2.09 -1.92
C LEU A 80 -14.28 2.50 -2.82
N PHE A 81 -14.11 2.30 -4.13
CA PHE A 81 -15.04 2.70 -5.17
C PHE A 81 -15.53 1.47 -5.94
N PRO A 82 -16.84 1.24 -6.08
CA PRO A 82 -17.40 0.03 -6.68
C PRO A 82 -17.33 0.06 -8.21
N THR A 83 -16.11 0.09 -8.77
CA THR A 83 -15.79 0.21 -10.19
C THR A 83 -16.46 -0.90 -11.01
N THR A 84 -16.33 -2.16 -10.59
CA THR A 84 -16.92 -3.30 -11.29
C THR A 84 -18.44 -3.26 -11.25
N GLU A 85 -19.05 -2.94 -10.10
CA GLU A 85 -20.51 -2.84 -9.99
C GLU A 85 -21.06 -1.72 -10.89
N LEU A 86 -20.49 -0.51 -10.81
CA LEU A 86 -20.98 0.63 -11.56
C LEU A 86 -20.81 0.48 -13.08
N PHE A 87 -19.62 0.13 -13.54
CA PHE A 87 -19.35 0.18 -14.99
C PHE A 87 -19.62 -1.14 -15.71
N LYS A 88 -19.52 -2.28 -15.03
CA LYS A 88 -19.76 -3.59 -15.68
C LYS A 88 -21.17 -4.09 -15.44
N ARG A 89 -21.67 -4.05 -14.20
CA ARG A 89 -22.99 -4.62 -13.85
C ARG A 89 -24.12 -3.63 -14.10
N TRP A 90 -23.97 -2.39 -13.65
CA TRP A 90 -24.98 -1.34 -13.88
C TRP A 90 -24.83 -0.66 -15.25
N ASN A 91 -23.75 -0.97 -15.98
CA ASN A 91 -23.46 -0.42 -17.29
C ASN A 91 -23.50 1.12 -17.31
N VAL A 92 -23.07 1.76 -16.21
CA VAL A 92 -22.92 3.21 -16.16
C VAL A 92 -21.85 3.59 -17.19
N SER A 93 -22.19 4.50 -18.10
CA SER A 93 -21.28 4.85 -19.19
C SER A 93 -19.97 5.44 -18.66
N SER A 94 -18.85 4.79 -18.98
CA SER A 94 -17.51 5.29 -18.67
C SER A 94 -17.19 6.59 -19.39
N ARG A 95 -17.91 6.92 -20.48
CA ARG A 95 -17.81 8.22 -21.18
C ARG A 95 -18.18 9.39 -20.27
N ILE A 96 -18.97 9.16 -19.22
CA ILE A 96 -19.28 10.22 -18.26
C ILE A 96 -18.04 10.61 -17.44
N LEU A 97 -17.02 9.73 -17.39
CA LEU A 97 -15.76 10.00 -16.69
C LEU A 97 -14.68 10.59 -17.60
N THR A 98 -14.90 10.56 -18.92
CA THR A 98 -14.18 11.43 -19.84
C THR A 98 -14.82 12.81 -19.77
N CYS A 99 -14.61 13.54 -18.67
CA CYS A 99 -14.77 14.99 -18.72
C CYS A 99 -13.83 15.46 -19.83
N ARG A 100 -14.37 15.83 -21.00
CA ARG A 100 -13.69 16.78 -21.88
C ARG A 100 -13.40 17.96 -20.96
N GLN A 101 -12.14 18.11 -20.56
CA GLN A 101 -11.67 19.41 -20.08
C GLN A 101 -12.18 20.39 -21.15
N PRO A 102 -13.03 21.36 -20.82
CA PRO A 102 -13.48 22.32 -21.81
C PRO A 102 -12.22 22.83 -22.50
N ASP A 103 -12.19 22.83 -23.82
CA ASP A 103 -10.99 23.07 -24.64
C ASP A 103 -10.31 24.44 -24.39
N GLY A 104 -10.78 25.22 -23.41
CA GLY A 104 -10.14 26.40 -22.81
C GLY A 104 -9.07 26.12 -21.75
N ALA A 105 -8.75 24.86 -21.41
CA ALA A 105 -7.65 24.52 -20.49
C ALA A 105 -6.23 24.64 -21.09
N THR A 106 -6.05 25.47 -22.13
CA THR A 106 -4.72 25.92 -22.58
C THR A 106 -3.99 26.71 -21.49
N GLY A 107 -4.68 27.21 -20.46
CA GLY A 107 -4.08 27.99 -19.36
C GLY A 107 -3.05 27.24 -18.52
N VAL A 108 -3.24 25.95 -18.21
CA VAL A 108 -2.31 25.21 -17.33
C VAL A 108 -1.09 24.71 -18.11
N ALA A 109 -1.28 24.28 -19.36
CA ALA A 109 -0.17 23.96 -20.26
C ALA A 109 0.62 25.24 -20.63
N ALA A 110 -0.05 26.37 -20.84
CA ALA A 110 0.60 27.66 -21.05
C ALA A 110 1.32 28.18 -19.81
N ALA A 111 0.75 28.02 -18.61
CA ALA A 111 1.41 28.40 -17.35
C ALA A 111 2.67 27.55 -17.09
N ASN A 112 2.60 26.23 -17.32
CA ASN A 112 3.76 25.36 -17.21
C ASN A 112 4.80 25.62 -18.32
N LYS A 113 4.37 25.97 -19.53
CA LYS A 113 5.26 26.38 -20.63
C LYS A 113 5.89 27.74 -20.37
N ALA A 114 5.18 28.69 -19.76
CA ALA A 114 5.67 29.99 -19.35
C ALA A 114 6.65 29.89 -18.17
N ALA A 115 6.37 29.06 -17.17
CA ALA A 115 7.30 28.78 -16.07
C ALA A 115 8.60 28.15 -16.58
N LYS A 116 8.52 27.19 -17.51
CA LYS A 116 9.70 26.62 -18.19
C LYS A 116 10.44 27.64 -19.05
N ALA A 117 9.74 28.56 -19.73
CA ALA A 117 10.37 29.60 -20.52
C ALA A 117 11.15 30.58 -19.64
N VAL A 118 10.60 30.99 -18.48
CA VAL A 118 11.28 31.83 -17.49
C VAL A 118 12.51 31.12 -16.88
N GLU A 119 12.45 29.81 -16.69
CA GLU A 119 13.59 29.03 -16.19
C GLU A 119 14.69 28.84 -17.25
N MET A 120 14.32 28.64 -18.52
CA MET A 120 15.27 28.57 -19.64
C MET A 120 15.96 29.91 -19.90
N ASP A 121 15.23 31.03 -19.81
CA ASP A 121 15.77 32.38 -20.04
C ASP A 121 16.83 32.75 -18.99
N LYS A 122 16.59 32.37 -17.72
CA LYS A 122 17.58 32.47 -16.63
C LYS A 122 18.82 31.61 -16.88
N MET A 123 18.70 30.50 -17.61
CA MET A 123 19.82 29.60 -17.89
C MET A 123 20.65 30.05 -19.11
N SER A 124 20.07 30.78 -20.06
CA SER A 124 20.81 31.43 -21.15
C SER A 124 21.64 32.62 -20.67
N ASP A 125 21.16 33.40 -19.70
CA ASP A 125 21.92 34.51 -19.13
C ASP A 125 23.15 34.07 -18.32
N LEU A 126 23.09 32.89 -17.71
CA LEU A 126 24.23 32.28 -17.03
C LEU A 126 25.29 31.75 -18.02
N LYS A 127 24.88 31.24 -19.19
CA LYS A 127 25.82 30.75 -20.21
C LYS A 127 26.49 31.85 -21.04
N ARG A 128 25.96 33.08 -21.02
CA ARG A 128 26.54 34.21 -21.77
C ARG A 128 27.75 34.85 -21.08
N LYS A 129 28.05 34.47 -19.84
CA LYS A 129 29.21 35.00 -19.09
C LYS A 129 30.50 34.18 -19.20
N ASP A 130 30.47 32.98 -19.76
CA ASP A 130 31.63 32.08 -19.77
C ASP A 130 32.26 31.83 -21.16
N SER A 131 31.85 32.55 -22.20
CA SER A 131 32.46 32.40 -23.53
C SER A 131 33.48 33.49 -23.82
N PHE A 132 34.69 33.35 -23.29
CA PHE A 132 35.89 33.97 -23.84
C PHE A 132 36.95 32.88 -24.09
N GLY A 133 37.28 32.68 -25.36
CA GLY A 133 38.53 32.05 -25.81
C GLY A 133 38.50 30.54 -26.04
N SER A 134 38.46 30.12 -27.31
CA SER A 134 39.61 29.51 -27.98
C SER A 134 39.15 28.61 -29.13
N THR A 135 39.55 28.99 -30.33
CA THR A 135 39.49 28.22 -31.56
C THR A 135 40.66 27.24 -31.62
N SER A 136 40.41 25.96 -31.92
CA SER A 136 41.35 25.16 -32.71
C SER A 136 40.67 24.01 -33.45
N THR A 137 40.82 24.06 -34.76
CA THR A 137 40.84 23.00 -35.78
C THR A 137 41.36 21.64 -35.29
N MET A 138 40.76 20.54 -35.77
CA MET A 138 41.49 19.50 -36.50
C MET A 138 40.53 18.52 -37.22
N ASP A 139 40.78 18.43 -38.52
CA ASP A 139 40.28 17.45 -39.48
C ASP A 139 40.94 16.07 -39.30
N SER A 140 40.28 15.08 -39.91
CA SER A 140 40.80 13.79 -40.39
C SER A 140 41.02 12.66 -39.36
N LEU A 141 40.26 11.57 -39.53
CA LEU A 141 40.78 10.23 -39.84
C LEU A 141 39.61 9.23 -39.98
N LEU A 142 39.23 8.95 -41.22
CA LEU A 142 38.39 7.79 -41.59
C LEU A 142 39.29 6.55 -41.64
N GLY A 143 39.05 5.60 -40.73
CA GLY A 143 39.68 4.29 -40.69
C GLY A 143 38.64 3.18 -40.76
N SER A 144 38.61 2.49 -41.89
CA SER A 144 37.77 1.33 -42.21
C SER A 144 38.01 0.15 -41.26
N PHE A 145 36.95 -0.48 -40.77
CA PHE A 145 37.00 -1.79 -40.10
C PHE A 145 36.11 -2.83 -40.81
N PRO A 146 36.58 -4.09 -40.94
CA PRO A 146 35.87 -5.14 -41.65
C PRO A 146 34.82 -5.84 -40.77
N SER A 147 33.71 -6.21 -41.38
CA SER A 147 32.60 -6.97 -40.78
C SER A 147 32.85 -8.48 -40.89
N PRO A 148 32.62 -9.30 -39.84
CA PRO A 148 32.53 -10.74 -39.99
C PRO A 148 31.09 -11.21 -39.75
N PHE A 149 30.33 -11.42 -40.84
CA PHE A 149 29.08 -12.20 -40.79
C PHE A 149 29.38 -13.66 -41.18
N GLY A 150 29.52 -14.51 -40.16
CA GLY A 150 29.49 -15.97 -40.30
C GLY A 150 28.05 -16.48 -40.29
N ARG A 151 27.70 -17.29 -41.30
CA ARG A 151 26.40 -17.93 -41.48
C ARG A 151 26.12 -18.98 -40.39
N ILE A 152 24.93 -18.96 -39.82
CA ILE A 152 24.38 -20.02 -38.95
C ILE A 152 23.62 -21.03 -39.83
N PRO A 153 23.85 -22.36 -39.69
CA PRO A 153 23.09 -23.38 -40.41
C PRO A 153 21.72 -23.67 -39.77
N PRO A 154 20.75 -24.18 -40.54
CA PRO A 154 19.36 -24.34 -40.08
C PRO A 154 19.19 -25.51 -39.10
N GLN A 155 18.42 -25.28 -38.04
CA GLN A 155 18.05 -26.32 -37.08
C GLN A 155 16.95 -27.25 -37.63
N LYS A 156 17.14 -28.55 -37.39
CA LYS A 156 16.22 -29.63 -37.76
C LYS A 156 15.01 -29.67 -36.81
N LYS A 157 13.81 -29.77 -37.39
CA LYS A 157 12.54 -30.01 -36.71
C LYS A 157 12.58 -31.33 -35.92
N LYS A 158 12.12 -31.32 -34.67
CA LYS A 158 11.74 -32.53 -33.91
C LYS A 158 10.22 -32.72 -33.96
N PRO A 159 9.72 -33.95 -34.09
CA PRO A 159 8.30 -34.26 -34.16
C PRO A 159 7.63 -34.21 -32.79
N SER A 160 6.35 -33.84 -32.82
CA SER A 160 5.39 -33.87 -31.72
C SER A 160 5.12 -35.31 -31.26
N LEU A 161 5.19 -35.54 -29.94
CA LEU A 161 4.67 -36.75 -29.31
C LEU A 161 3.25 -36.45 -28.81
N SER A 162 2.27 -37.04 -29.48
CA SER A 162 0.89 -37.17 -29.00
C SER A 162 0.73 -38.51 -28.28
N GLU A 163 -0.17 -38.53 -27.31
CA GLU A 163 -0.88 -39.68 -26.74
C GLU A 163 -0.07 -40.71 -25.93
N GLN A 164 -0.27 -40.69 -24.61
CA GLN A 164 -0.75 -41.82 -23.81
C GLN A 164 -0.69 -41.46 -22.32
N LEU A 165 -1.85 -41.18 -21.69
CA LEU A 165 -2.01 -41.29 -20.25
C LEU A 165 -3.43 -41.74 -19.91
N THR A 166 -3.55 -43.03 -19.62
CA THR A 166 -4.58 -43.63 -18.76
C THR A 166 -3.93 -43.94 -17.42
N ALA A 167 -4.53 -43.49 -16.31
CA ALA A 167 -4.72 -44.22 -15.06
C ALA A 167 -4.92 -43.26 -13.87
N GLU A 168 -6.02 -43.47 -13.18
CA GLU A 168 -6.41 -42.85 -11.91
C GLU A 168 -5.52 -43.33 -10.75
N HIS A 169 -5.26 -42.46 -9.77
CA HIS A 169 -4.97 -42.85 -8.39
C HIS A 169 -5.33 -41.72 -7.40
N PRO A 170 -5.74 -42.05 -6.16
CA PRO A 170 -6.41 -41.15 -5.24
C PRO A 170 -5.44 -40.34 -4.36
N SER A 171 -5.85 -39.12 -4.02
CA SER A 171 -5.09 -38.18 -3.20
C SER A 171 -5.29 -38.42 -1.71
N THR A 172 -4.21 -38.82 -1.02
CA THR A 172 -4.08 -38.70 0.44
C THR A 172 -3.56 -37.30 0.80
N GLY A 173 -4.40 -36.49 1.45
CA GLY A 173 -4.02 -35.16 1.94
C GLY A 173 -3.12 -35.25 3.19
N LYS A 174 -1.96 -34.59 3.13
CA LYS A 174 -1.13 -34.29 4.31
C LYS A 174 -1.31 -32.81 4.67
N GLN A 175 -1.89 -32.56 5.85
CA GLN A 175 -1.92 -31.25 6.49
C GLN A 175 -0.51 -30.82 6.90
N LEU A 176 -0.07 -29.64 6.45
CA LEU A 176 1.12 -28.98 7.00
C LEU A 176 0.77 -28.35 8.36
N GLN A 177 1.45 -28.80 9.40
CA GLN A 177 1.35 -28.28 10.76
C GLN A 177 2.33 -27.11 10.92
N GLN A 178 1.82 -25.87 10.97
CA GLN A 178 2.62 -24.70 11.34
C GLN A 178 2.94 -24.74 12.84
N GLN A 179 4.23 -24.72 13.18
CA GLN A 179 4.71 -24.63 14.56
C GLN A 179 4.66 -23.18 15.04
N GLN A 180 3.94 -22.92 16.14
CA GLN A 180 3.99 -21.65 16.87
C GLN A 180 5.01 -21.70 18.03
N PRO A 181 5.75 -20.61 18.32
CA PRO A 181 6.59 -20.52 19.51
C PRO A 181 5.78 -20.20 20.78
N ARG A 182 6.12 -20.90 21.86
CA ARG A 182 5.43 -20.91 23.17
C ARG A 182 5.73 -19.68 24.05
N ARG A 183 4.64 -19.07 24.54
CA ARG A 183 4.31 -18.68 25.93
C ARG A 183 5.43 -18.15 26.85
N LYS A 184 5.48 -16.82 27.03
CA LYS A 184 5.85 -16.15 28.32
C LYS A 184 5.21 -14.75 28.49
N ALA A 185 3.89 -14.61 28.37
CA ALA A 185 3.21 -13.31 28.54
C ALA A 185 1.97 -13.30 29.44
N ILE A 186 1.69 -14.37 30.20
CA ILE A 186 0.45 -14.49 30.99
C ILE A 186 0.62 -14.04 32.47
N LEU A 187 1.84 -13.88 32.97
CA LEU A 187 2.06 -13.57 34.39
C LEU A 187 2.15 -12.08 34.76
N PHE A 188 2.26 -11.17 33.79
CA PHE A 188 2.35 -9.72 34.09
C PHE A 188 1.00 -8.97 34.07
N LYS A 189 -0.02 -9.47 33.36
CA LYS A 189 -1.32 -8.79 33.23
C LYS A 189 -2.13 -8.76 34.54
N ASN A 190 -1.97 -9.76 35.41
CA ASN A 190 -2.76 -9.87 36.64
C ASN A 190 -2.27 -9.00 37.82
N ALA A 191 -1.04 -8.47 37.76
CA ALA A 191 -0.48 -7.63 38.83
C ALA A 191 -0.91 -6.15 38.68
N ALA A 192 -0.94 -5.62 37.46
CA ALA A 192 -1.33 -4.23 37.18
C ALA A 192 -2.82 -3.97 37.47
N VAL A 193 -3.69 -4.92 37.14
CA VAL A 193 -5.14 -4.82 37.39
C VAL A 193 -5.47 -4.86 38.89
N ARG A 194 -4.70 -5.61 39.70
CA ARG A 194 -4.89 -5.63 41.17
C ARG A 194 -4.38 -4.35 41.85
N LEU A 195 -3.38 -3.68 41.28
CA LEU A 195 -2.87 -2.41 41.82
C LEU A 195 -3.84 -1.25 41.53
N MET A 196 -4.41 -1.18 40.32
CA MET A 196 -5.42 -0.17 39.97
C MET A 196 -6.72 -0.33 40.79
N ARG A 197 -7.16 -1.57 41.03
CA ARG A 197 -8.38 -1.84 41.83
C ARG A 197 -8.23 -1.49 43.32
N ARG A 198 -6.99 -1.44 43.86
CA ARG A 198 -6.68 -0.99 45.24
C ARG A 198 -6.58 0.54 45.38
N ILE A 199 -6.23 1.24 44.31
CA ILE A 199 -6.17 2.71 44.30
C ILE A 199 -7.59 3.29 44.22
N LEU A 200 -8.48 2.64 43.46
CA LEU A 200 -9.87 3.11 43.29
C LEU A 200 -10.82 2.70 44.44
N SER A 201 -10.43 1.79 45.33
CA SER A 201 -11.28 1.37 46.46
C SER A 201 -11.09 2.18 47.75
N LYS A 202 -10.30 3.28 47.71
CA LYS A 202 -10.01 4.13 48.87
C LYS A 202 -10.47 5.56 48.64
N HIS A 203 -11.78 5.79 48.50
CA HIS A 203 -12.36 7.07 48.85
C HIS A 203 -13.74 6.86 49.50
N PRO A 204 -13.97 7.39 50.72
CA PRO A 204 -15.26 7.26 51.38
C PRO A 204 -16.26 8.25 50.77
N SER A 205 -17.48 7.74 50.57
CA SER A 205 -18.66 8.48 50.13
C SER A 205 -19.02 9.60 51.13
N SER A 206 -18.88 10.86 50.72
CA SER A 206 -19.50 12.00 51.37
C SER A 206 -20.57 12.62 50.47
N LYS A 207 -21.81 12.66 50.97
CA LYS A 207 -22.96 13.36 50.39
C LYS A 207 -22.77 14.88 50.54
N VAL A 208 -22.90 15.65 49.46
CA VAL A 208 -23.27 17.09 49.41
C VAL A 208 -23.88 17.33 48.02
N SER A 209 -25.20 17.53 47.92
CA SER A 209 -25.94 18.81 47.84
C SER A 209 -25.68 19.65 46.60
N SER A 210 -26.78 20.05 45.98
CA SER A 210 -26.92 20.85 44.77
C SER A 210 -26.33 22.26 44.93
N ASP A 211 -26.01 22.82 43.76
CA ASP A 211 -25.71 24.22 43.48
C ASP A 211 -24.28 24.66 43.78
N GLU A 212 -23.39 24.50 42.79
CA GLU A 212 -22.40 25.52 42.43
C GLU A 212 -21.74 25.19 41.07
N GLU A 213 -21.86 26.15 40.15
CA GLU A 213 -21.13 26.22 38.90
C GLU A 213 -19.63 26.32 39.17
N VAL A 214 -18.84 25.37 38.67
CA VAL A 214 -17.39 25.57 38.47
C VAL A 214 -16.97 24.97 37.13
N GLU A 215 -16.64 25.89 36.25
CA GLU A 215 -15.93 25.80 34.99
C GLU A 215 -14.51 25.19 35.20
N CYS A 216 -14.26 23.96 34.71
CA CYS A 216 -12.92 23.54 34.26
C CYS A 216 -12.93 22.17 33.55
N CYS A 217 -12.07 22.05 32.53
CA CYS A 217 -11.81 20.89 31.65
C CYS A 217 -12.71 20.72 30.41
N GLN A 218 -12.97 21.81 29.70
CA GLN A 218 -13.10 21.81 28.24
C GLN A 218 -11.71 21.87 27.62
N ASN A 219 -11.14 20.74 27.22
CA ASN A 219 -10.10 20.65 26.19
C ASN A 219 -9.76 19.18 25.96
N CYS A 220 -10.45 18.56 25.00
CA CYS A 220 -10.04 17.42 24.16
C CYS A 220 -11.21 16.63 23.56
N GLU A 221 -12.44 17.17 23.59
CA GLU A 221 -13.45 16.74 22.63
C GLU A 221 -13.16 17.38 21.29
N VAL A 222 -12.57 16.63 20.36
CA VAL A 222 -12.79 16.87 18.93
C VAL A 222 -14.23 16.42 18.65
N GLY A 223 -15.18 17.15 19.23
CA GLY A 223 -16.58 17.11 18.85
C GLY A 223 -16.65 17.68 17.44
N VAL A 224 -16.49 16.82 16.44
CA VAL A 224 -16.99 17.14 15.12
C VAL A 224 -18.51 17.17 15.31
N ASP A 225 -19.05 18.37 15.51
CA ASP A 225 -20.49 18.62 15.48
C ASP A 225 -20.96 18.29 14.06
N VAL A 226 -21.32 17.02 13.82
CA VAL A 226 -21.92 16.55 12.58
C VAL A 226 -23.43 16.86 12.61
N LYS A 227 -23.80 18.07 13.07
CA LYS A 227 -24.99 18.77 12.61
C LYS A 227 -24.63 19.69 11.44
N GLN A 228 -23.83 19.21 10.48
CA GLN A 228 -24.00 19.71 9.13
C GLN A 228 -25.40 19.26 8.72
N THR A 229 -26.34 20.20 8.79
CA THR A 229 -27.57 20.16 8.02
C THR A 229 -27.16 19.85 6.59
N TRP A 230 -27.38 18.60 6.20
CA TRP A 230 -27.41 18.22 4.80
C TRP A 230 -28.62 18.96 4.26
N GLU A 231 -28.41 20.21 3.81
CA GLU A 231 -29.30 20.77 2.83
C GLU A 231 -29.36 19.71 1.74
N GLU A 232 -30.56 19.19 1.49
CA GLU A 232 -30.85 18.33 0.37
C GLU A 232 -30.62 19.15 -0.90
N GLU A 233 -29.35 19.46 -1.21
CA GLU A 233 -28.96 19.91 -2.52
C GLU A 233 -29.35 18.76 -3.45
N ASP A 234 -30.42 19.02 -4.17
CA ASP A 234 -31.16 18.06 -4.94
C ASP A 234 -30.22 17.50 -6.01
N LEU A 235 -29.70 16.29 -5.76
CA LEU A 235 -28.84 15.55 -6.70
C LEU A 235 -29.58 15.21 -8.02
N SER A 236 -30.83 15.67 -8.18
CA SER A 236 -31.71 15.47 -9.32
C SER A 236 -31.24 16.21 -10.59
N GLU A 237 -30.55 17.36 -10.49
CA GLU A 237 -30.31 18.20 -11.66
C GLU A 237 -29.10 17.81 -12.55
N GLY A 238 -28.31 16.79 -12.19
CA GLY A 238 -27.02 16.50 -12.84
C GLY A 238 -26.92 15.27 -13.76
N PHE A 239 -27.94 14.42 -13.86
CA PHE A 239 -27.81 13.07 -14.44
C PHE A 239 -28.62 12.86 -15.74
N ALA A 240 -28.46 13.75 -16.72
CA ALA A 240 -28.96 13.48 -18.07
C ALA A 240 -28.02 12.48 -18.79
N HIS A 241 -28.53 11.27 -19.05
CA HIS A 241 -27.96 10.12 -19.81
C HIS A 241 -27.53 8.90 -18.97
N GLY A 242 -28.52 8.03 -18.74
CA GLY A 242 -28.42 6.78 -17.98
C GLY A 242 -28.93 6.98 -16.56
N GLU A 243 -30.23 7.21 -16.40
CA GLU A 243 -30.85 7.44 -15.09
C GLU A 243 -30.63 6.21 -14.21
N LEU A 244 -29.89 6.40 -13.12
CA LEU A 244 -29.82 5.41 -12.06
C LEU A 244 -31.23 5.21 -11.53
N THR A 245 -31.62 3.96 -11.32
CA THR A 245 -32.91 3.67 -10.68
C THR A 245 -32.94 4.28 -9.27
N PRO A 246 -34.12 4.59 -8.72
CA PRO A 246 -34.24 5.09 -7.35
C PRO A 246 -33.54 4.19 -6.31
N GLU A 247 -33.60 2.88 -6.51
CA GLU A 247 -32.90 1.89 -5.68
C GLU A 247 -31.38 2.02 -5.76
N GLN A 248 -30.84 2.11 -6.98
CA GLN A 248 -29.41 2.35 -7.21
C GLN A 248 -28.93 3.68 -6.59
N GLY A 249 -29.76 4.72 -6.68
CA GLY A 249 -29.52 6.01 -6.03
C GLY A 249 -29.45 5.88 -4.50
N SER A 250 -30.35 5.11 -3.89
CA SER A 250 -30.33 4.84 -2.45
C SER A 250 -29.07 4.07 -2.03
N LEU A 251 -28.69 3.02 -2.77
CA LEU A 251 -27.48 2.24 -2.49
C LEU A 251 -26.22 3.11 -2.56
N LEU A 252 -26.14 4.01 -3.56
CA LEU A 252 -25.04 4.95 -3.68
C LEU A 252 -24.98 5.95 -2.52
N LYS A 253 -26.12 6.46 -2.04
CA LYS A 253 -26.16 7.35 -0.87
C LYS A 253 -25.64 6.65 0.39
N ASP A 254 -26.06 5.42 0.64
CA ASP A 254 -25.59 4.62 1.78
C ASP A 254 -24.07 4.36 1.68
N TRP A 255 -23.57 4.01 0.48
CA TRP A 255 -22.13 3.84 0.23
C TRP A 255 -21.33 5.13 0.43
N GLN A 256 -21.81 6.28 -0.07
CA GLN A 256 -21.15 7.57 0.09
C GLN A 256 -20.96 7.94 1.57
N LEU A 257 -21.97 7.64 2.40
CA LEU A 257 -21.89 7.87 3.84
C LEU A 257 -20.85 6.93 4.49
N ALA A 258 -20.89 5.64 4.15
CA ALA A 258 -19.93 4.66 4.66
C ALA A 258 -18.48 5.01 4.26
N LEU A 259 -18.25 5.38 3.00
CA LEU A 259 -16.95 5.83 2.50
C LEU A 259 -16.47 7.06 3.26
N PHE A 260 -17.30 8.09 3.40
CA PHE A 260 -16.94 9.30 4.12
C PHE A 260 -16.54 9.02 5.57
N GLN A 261 -17.29 8.17 6.26
CA GLN A 261 -16.99 7.80 7.64
C GLN A 261 -15.68 7.00 7.74
N TYR A 262 -15.46 6.06 6.83
CA TYR A 262 -14.22 5.29 6.76
C TYR A 262 -13.00 6.19 6.52
N LEU A 263 -13.07 7.08 5.52
CA LEU A 263 -11.98 8.02 5.21
C LEU A 263 -11.72 8.99 6.37
N THR A 264 -12.78 9.45 7.05
CA THR A 264 -12.63 10.26 8.27
C THR A 264 -11.83 9.50 9.33
N THR A 265 -12.22 8.27 9.65
CA THR A 265 -11.52 7.43 10.63
C THR A 265 -10.08 7.14 10.23
N ALA A 266 -9.81 6.85 8.95
CA ALA A 266 -8.45 6.64 8.46
C ALA A 266 -7.57 7.89 8.65
N CYS A 267 -8.09 9.07 8.33
CA CYS A 267 -7.40 10.35 8.53
C CYS A 267 -7.21 10.73 10.02
N THR A 268 -8.08 10.25 10.92
CA THR A 268 -7.89 10.40 12.37
C THR A 268 -6.76 9.50 12.88
N LEU A 269 -6.67 8.27 12.36
CA LEU A 269 -5.69 7.27 12.81
C LEU A 269 -4.32 7.41 12.13
N SER A 270 -4.22 8.18 11.06
CA SER A 270 -2.98 8.44 10.34
C SER A 270 -2.94 9.86 9.80
N SER A 271 -1.83 10.55 10.08
CA SER A 271 -1.50 11.82 9.45
C SER A 271 -1.11 11.69 7.97
N HIS A 272 -1.03 10.46 7.46
CA HIS A 272 -0.65 10.19 6.07
C HIS A 272 -1.39 8.98 5.51
N VAL A 273 -2.55 9.28 4.91
CA VAL A 273 -3.33 8.33 4.14
C VAL A 273 -3.05 8.55 2.65
N VAL A 274 -2.73 7.48 1.94
CA VAL A 274 -2.36 7.52 0.53
C VAL A 274 -3.20 6.52 -0.25
N ILE A 275 -3.95 7.01 -1.23
CA ILE A 275 -4.57 6.16 -2.24
C ILE A 275 -3.54 5.87 -3.32
N VAL A 276 -3.21 4.61 -3.54
CA VAL A 276 -2.30 4.17 -4.60
C VAL A 276 -3.11 3.38 -5.60
N THR A 277 -3.28 3.87 -6.83
CA THR A 277 -4.09 3.21 -7.87
C THR A 277 -3.30 2.96 -9.15
N ASN A 278 -3.63 1.90 -9.88
CA ASN A 278 -3.10 1.61 -11.23
C ASN A 278 -3.86 2.33 -12.35
N SER A 279 -4.93 3.03 -12.02
CA SER A 279 -5.71 3.85 -12.95
C SER A 279 -4.89 5.04 -13.50
N ARG A 280 -5.46 5.80 -14.44
CA ARG A 280 -4.83 7.01 -14.99
C ARG A 280 -5.42 8.24 -14.34
N ARG A 281 -4.63 9.31 -14.18
CA ARG A 281 -5.18 10.62 -13.81
C ARG A 281 -6.18 11.11 -14.86
N PRO A 282 -7.28 11.78 -14.48
CA PRO A 282 -7.74 12.12 -13.13
C PRO A 282 -8.84 11.17 -12.59
N TRP A 283 -8.68 9.86 -12.77
CA TRP A 283 -9.73 8.87 -12.48
C TRP A 283 -10.38 9.02 -11.08
N VAL A 284 -9.56 9.10 -10.03
CA VAL A 284 -10.06 9.17 -8.66
C VAL A 284 -10.83 10.48 -8.43
N GLU A 285 -10.26 11.61 -8.85
CA GLU A 285 -10.89 12.92 -8.71
C GLU A 285 -12.22 12.99 -9.47
N THR A 286 -12.28 12.46 -10.69
CA THR A 286 -13.53 12.40 -11.46
C THR A 286 -14.57 11.53 -10.77
N CYS A 287 -14.19 10.35 -10.25
CA CYS A 287 -15.11 9.46 -9.54
C CYS A 287 -15.67 10.13 -8.27
N VAL A 288 -14.81 10.74 -7.45
CA VAL A 288 -15.22 11.47 -6.24
C VAL A 288 -16.17 12.61 -6.59
N ASN A 289 -15.82 13.42 -7.60
CA ASN A 289 -16.64 14.58 -7.97
C ASN A 289 -18.05 14.20 -8.38
N LYS A 290 -18.20 13.04 -9.03
CA LYS A 290 -19.46 12.57 -9.59
C LYS A 290 -20.27 11.72 -8.63
N PHE A 291 -19.64 10.77 -7.95
CA PHE A 291 -20.33 9.74 -7.19
C PHE A 291 -20.22 9.90 -5.67
N ALA A 292 -19.26 10.67 -5.16
CA ALA A 292 -19.08 10.91 -3.73
C ALA A 292 -18.68 12.36 -3.43
N PRO A 293 -19.52 13.34 -3.81
CA PRO A 293 -19.18 14.76 -3.66
C PRO A 293 -18.93 15.16 -2.21
N ASN A 294 -19.57 14.50 -1.24
CA ASN A 294 -19.33 14.67 0.19
C ASN A 294 -17.87 14.36 0.60
N CYS A 295 -17.16 13.54 -0.18
CA CYS A 295 -15.76 13.17 0.07
C CYS A 295 -14.74 14.14 -0.54
N LYS A 296 -15.16 15.13 -1.36
CA LYS A 296 -14.25 16.10 -2.03
C LYS A 296 -13.26 16.76 -1.07
N LYS A 297 -13.68 17.06 0.17
CA LYS A 297 -12.84 17.72 1.17
C LYS A 297 -11.55 16.96 1.49
N PHE A 298 -11.55 15.63 1.37
CA PHE A 298 -10.35 14.81 1.59
C PHE A 298 -9.32 14.97 0.48
N PHE A 299 -9.74 15.39 -0.72
CA PHE A 299 -8.91 15.45 -1.92
C PHE A 299 -8.52 16.88 -2.33
N ALA A 300 -9.20 17.90 -1.79
CA ALA A 300 -8.98 19.30 -2.18
C ALA A 300 -7.59 19.85 -1.79
N ASN A 301 -7.03 19.40 -0.66
CA ASN A 301 -5.85 20.02 -0.06
C ASN A 301 -4.66 19.04 0.01
N THR A 302 -3.94 18.82 -1.08
CA THR A 302 -2.76 17.93 -1.06
C THR A 302 -1.67 18.50 -0.14
N GLY A 303 -1.58 18.00 1.11
CA GLY A 303 -0.54 18.38 2.07
C GLY A 303 -1.04 18.85 3.43
N GLY A 304 -2.35 19.07 3.62
CA GLY A 304 -2.93 19.40 4.92
C GLY A 304 -3.09 18.17 5.82
N ALA A 305 -3.15 18.38 7.14
CA ALA A 305 -3.58 17.35 8.08
C ALA A 305 -5.00 16.88 7.71
N GLY A 306 -5.22 15.56 7.68
CA GLY A 306 -6.51 14.97 7.27
C GLY A 306 -6.78 14.95 5.76
N SER A 307 -5.82 15.37 4.93
CA SER A 307 -5.91 15.20 3.48
C SER A 307 -5.43 13.82 3.02
N ILE A 308 -6.03 13.33 1.93
CA ILE A 308 -5.67 12.06 1.30
C ILE A 308 -4.88 12.36 0.03
N LYS A 309 -3.69 11.76 -0.06
CA LYS A 309 -2.85 11.87 -1.25
C LYS A 309 -3.19 10.78 -2.25
N VAL A 310 -3.43 11.14 -3.51
CA VAL A 310 -3.62 10.17 -4.61
C VAL A 310 -2.32 10.00 -5.40
N VAL A 311 -1.88 8.75 -5.55
CA VAL A 311 -0.69 8.36 -6.30
C VAL A 311 -1.07 7.36 -7.39
N TYR A 312 -0.88 7.78 -8.64
CA TYR A 312 -1.06 6.95 -9.83
C TYR A 312 0.21 6.12 -10.08
N ALA A 313 0.19 4.84 -9.70
CA ALA A 313 1.35 3.96 -9.64
C ALA A 313 2.07 3.82 -10.99
N ARG A 314 1.32 3.73 -12.09
CA ARG A 314 1.89 3.67 -13.45
C ARG A 314 2.73 4.90 -13.80
N GLU A 315 2.31 6.08 -13.36
CA GLU A 315 3.07 7.32 -13.58
C GLU A 315 4.41 7.29 -12.84
N VAL A 316 4.46 6.67 -11.66
CA VAL A 316 5.70 6.52 -10.88
C VAL A 316 6.73 5.68 -11.64
N VAL A 317 6.29 4.57 -12.24
CA VAL A 317 7.16 3.70 -13.07
C VAL A 317 7.68 4.47 -14.29
N HIS A 318 6.81 5.17 -15.01
CA HIS A 318 7.20 5.97 -16.16
C HIS A 318 8.22 7.04 -15.79
N GLN A 319 8.00 7.79 -14.70
CA GLN A 319 8.94 8.79 -14.20
C GLN A 319 10.32 8.20 -13.87
N MET A 320 10.37 7.00 -13.26
CA MET A 320 11.63 6.33 -12.95
C MET A 320 12.35 5.82 -14.21
N ARG A 321 11.61 5.30 -15.20
CA ARG A 321 12.16 4.89 -16.50
C ARG A 321 12.77 6.09 -17.24
N SER A 322 12.05 7.22 -17.29
CA SER A 322 12.53 8.44 -17.94
C SER A 322 13.79 9.02 -17.28
N LYS A 323 13.90 8.97 -15.94
CA LYS A 323 15.10 9.45 -15.24
C LYS A 323 16.35 8.60 -15.51
N ARG A 324 16.20 7.28 -15.66
CA ARG A 324 17.35 6.40 -15.97
C ARG A 324 17.94 6.66 -17.36
N MET A 325 17.10 7.02 -18.33
CA MET A 325 17.58 7.33 -19.68
C MET A 325 18.48 8.58 -19.72
N LEU A 326 18.32 9.52 -18.79
CA LEU A 326 19.12 10.75 -18.77
C LEU A 326 20.49 10.59 -18.09
N VAL A 327 20.70 9.54 -17.30
CA VAL A 327 21.95 9.33 -16.53
C VAL A 327 22.89 8.34 -17.21
N SER A 328 22.39 7.56 -18.17
CA SER A 328 23.25 6.70 -19.00
C SER A 328 23.90 7.55 -20.09
N ASN A 329 25.04 8.16 -19.77
CA ASN A 329 25.91 8.83 -20.74
C ASN A 329 26.41 7.80 -21.78
N GLY A 330 25.62 7.56 -22.83
CA GLY A 330 26.18 7.42 -24.17
C GLY A 330 25.79 6.20 -25.01
N TRP A 331 25.36 5.06 -24.47
CA TRP A 331 25.34 3.83 -25.32
C TRP A 331 24.26 2.79 -25.03
N ASP A 332 23.19 3.12 -24.30
CA ASP A 332 22.11 2.14 -24.11
C ASP A 332 21.06 2.29 -25.22
N TYR A 333 21.34 1.62 -26.35
CA TYR A 333 20.42 1.41 -27.46
C TYR A 333 19.17 0.67 -26.98
N SER A 334 18.25 1.38 -26.34
CA SER A 334 16.85 1.00 -26.29
C SER A 334 16.29 1.14 -27.70
N PHE A 335 16.69 0.23 -28.61
CA PHE A 335 16.05 0.11 -29.91
C PHE A 335 14.56 -0.07 -29.62
N PRO A 336 13.67 0.80 -30.13
CA PRO A 336 12.26 0.52 -30.06
C PRO A 336 12.06 -0.84 -30.71
N VAL A 337 11.66 -1.83 -29.91
CA VAL A 337 11.35 -3.16 -30.42
C VAL A 337 10.23 -2.92 -31.43
N LYS A 338 10.54 -3.10 -32.72
CA LYS A 338 9.64 -2.71 -33.82
C LYS A 338 8.29 -3.42 -33.73
N ASP A 339 8.26 -4.56 -33.05
CA ASP A 339 7.05 -5.32 -32.76
C ASP A 339 6.97 -5.58 -31.25
N PRO A 340 6.10 -4.87 -30.50
CA PRO A 340 5.89 -5.20 -29.10
C PRO A 340 5.34 -6.62 -29.02
N MET A 341 6.16 -7.58 -28.58
CA MET A 341 5.66 -8.91 -28.29
C MET A 341 4.51 -8.82 -27.28
N PRO A 342 3.47 -9.66 -27.42
CA PRO A 342 2.41 -9.71 -26.43
C PRO A 342 3.00 -10.03 -25.07
N VAL A 343 2.86 -9.10 -24.13
CA VAL A 343 3.29 -9.27 -22.74
C VAL A 343 2.44 -10.38 -22.14
N SER A 344 3.08 -11.39 -21.55
CA SER A 344 2.35 -12.47 -20.88
C SER A 344 1.57 -11.94 -19.68
N ALA A 345 0.50 -12.64 -19.28
CA ALA A 345 -0.28 -12.25 -18.11
C ALA A 345 0.59 -12.13 -16.84
N GLY A 346 1.55 -13.06 -16.67
CA GLY A 346 2.50 -13.04 -15.55
C GLY A 346 3.42 -11.81 -15.56
N GLU A 347 3.92 -11.40 -16.73
CA GLU A 347 4.74 -10.19 -16.86
C GLU A 347 3.91 -8.93 -16.58
N MET A 348 2.65 -8.89 -17.02
CA MET A 348 1.74 -7.78 -16.72
C MET A 348 1.48 -7.67 -15.21
N THR A 349 1.21 -8.79 -14.54
CA THR A 349 1.07 -8.87 -13.08
C THR A 349 2.34 -8.36 -12.39
N ALA A 350 3.52 -8.81 -12.81
CA ALA A 350 4.79 -8.36 -12.25
C ALA A 350 5.03 -6.86 -12.45
N GLU A 351 4.62 -6.30 -13.60
CA GLU A 351 4.70 -4.85 -13.84
C GLU A 351 3.75 -4.06 -12.93
N LEU A 352 2.54 -4.56 -12.67
CA LEU A 352 1.58 -3.92 -11.76
C LEU A 352 2.06 -3.97 -10.31
N ILE A 353 2.55 -5.12 -9.83
CA ILE A 353 3.19 -5.26 -8.51
C ILE A 353 4.33 -4.26 -8.38
N ARG A 354 5.23 -4.23 -9.37
CA ARG A 354 6.37 -3.31 -9.38
C ARG A 354 5.93 -1.85 -9.34
N ALA A 355 4.87 -1.49 -10.07
CA ALA A 355 4.34 -0.13 -10.06
C ALA A 355 3.84 0.28 -8.68
N LYS A 356 3.03 -0.58 -8.06
CA LYS A 356 2.51 -0.38 -6.70
C LYS A 356 3.63 -0.31 -5.67
N PHE A 357 4.59 -1.23 -5.73
CA PHE A 357 5.77 -1.24 -4.86
C PHE A 357 6.54 0.08 -4.94
N LEU A 358 6.87 0.55 -6.16
CA LEU A 358 7.64 1.78 -6.34
C LEU A 358 6.89 3.01 -5.84
N ALA A 359 5.57 3.06 -6.04
CA ALA A 359 4.72 4.12 -5.53
C ALA A 359 4.67 4.12 -3.99
N MET A 360 4.29 2.99 -3.38
CA MET A 360 4.21 2.83 -1.92
C MET A 360 5.55 3.13 -1.25
N HIS A 361 6.65 2.57 -1.77
CA HIS A 361 7.99 2.78 -1.22
C HIS A 361 8.45 4.24 -1.31
N ARG A 362 8.09 4.96 -2.39
CA ARG A 362 8.39 6.40 -2.51
C ARG A 362 7.67 7.19 -1.41
N GLU A 363 6.39 6.92 -1.20
CA GLU A 363 5.59 7.62 -0.19
C GLU A 363 6.00 7.24 1.23
N ALA A 364 6.30 5.97 1.51
CA ALA A 364 6.83 5.53 2.79
C ALA A 364 8.19 6.18 3.10
N LYS A 365 9.09 6.28 2.10
CA LYS A 365 10.34 7.05 2.25
C LYS A 365 10.08 8.51 2.53
N ALA A 366 9.14 9.15 1.84
CA ALA A 366 8.84 10.57 2.06
C ALA A 366 8.25 10.81 3.46
N PHE A 367 7.35 9.93 3.91
CA PHE A 367 6.71 10.00 5.22
C PHE A 367 7.73 9.85 6.36
N TYR A 368 8.50 8.76 6.36
CA TYR A 368 9.45 8.47 7.45
C TYR A 368 10.77 9.26 7.37
N ARG A 369 10.96 10.11 6.37
CA ARG A 369 12.10 11.04 6.32
C ARG A 369 11.85 12.38 7.01
N ARG A 370 10.60 12.68 7.40
CA ARG A 370 10.23 13.98 7.96
C ARG A 370 10.96 14.31 9.26
N TYR A 371 11.27 13.30 10.08
CA TYR A 371 11.97 13.49 11.34
C TYR A 371 13.33 12.79 11.34
N LYS A 372 14.36 13.49 11.82
CA LYS A 372 15.72 12.96 11.92
C LYS A 372 15.72 11.76 12.88
N GLY A 373 16.13 10.60 12.37
CA GLY A 373 16.20 9.36 13.15
C GLY A 373 14.88 8.58 13.25
N GLN A 374 13.83 8.98 12.53
CA GLN A 374 12.59 8.21 12.49
C GLN A 374 12.82 6.85 11.81
N SER A 375 12.38 5.80 12.49
CA SER A 375 12.28 4.43 11.97
C SER A 375 10.93 4.25 11.27
N TRP A 376 10.85 3.25 10.38
CA TRP A 376 9.59 2.84 9.81
C TRP A 376 8.89 1.97 10.84
N LYS A 377 7.71 2.38 11.32
CA LYS A 377 7.08 1.73 12.47
C LYS A 377 5.88 0.88 12.10
N ASN A 378 4.95 1.42 11.32
CA ASN A 378 3.63 0.84 11.11
C ASN A 378 3.07 1.21 9.73
N ILE A 379 2.96 0.23 8.86
CA ILE A 379 2.38 0.38 7.51
C ILE A 379 1.19 -0.57 7.38
N ILE A 380 0.08 -0.04 6.91
CA ILE A 380 -1.16 -0.80 6.67
C ILE A 380 -1.56 -0.60 5.21
N SER A 381 -1.92 -1.68 4.52
CA SER A 381 -2.39 -1.66 3.15
C SER A 381 -3.73 -2.40 3.02
N PHE A 382 -4.68 -1.76 2.36
CA PHE A 382 -5.96 -2.35 1.95
C PHE A 382 -6.03 -2.35 0.42
N GLY A 383 -6.39 -3.49 -0.15
CA GLY A 383 -6.59 -3.63 -1.59
C GLY A 383 -7.37 -4.90 -1.90
N ASP A 384 -8.04 -4.93 -3.04
CA ASP A 384 -8.81 -6.07 -3.55
C ASP A 384 -7.98 -6.99 -4.45
N MET A 385 -6.85 -6.51 -4.96
CA MET A 385 -5.98 -7.26 -5.86
C MET A 385 -4.68 -7.73 -5.15
N ILE A 386 -4.10 -8.81 -5.67
CA ILE A 386 -2.84 -9.38 -5.15
C ILE A 386 -1.65 -8.42 -5.30
N TYR A 387 -1.73 -7.44 -6.22
CA TYR A 387 -0.61 -6.58 -6.56
C TYR A 387 -0.22 -5.64 -5.42
N GLU A 388 -1.22 -5.14 -4.69
CA GLU A 388 -1.11 -4.28 -3.53
C GLU A 388 -0.56 -5.05 -2.34
N HIS A 389 -1.08 -6.27 -2.16
CA HIS A 389 -0.64 -7.20 -1.13
C HIS A 389 0.84 -7.51 -1.29
N ASP A 390 1.25 -8.01 -2.45
CA ASP A 390 2.65 -8.38 -2.70
C ASP A 390 3.58 -7.17 -2.64
N ALA A 391 3.13 -6.01 -3.14
CA ALA A 391 3.91 -4.78 -3.09
C ALA A 391 4.25 -4.33 -1.66
N VAL A 392 3.29 -4.38 -0.73
CA VAL A 392 3.53 -3.96 0.66
C VAL A 392 4.39 -4.99 1.41
N ILE A 393 4.20 -6.29 1.13
CA ILE A 393 5.01 -7.37 1.72
C ILE A 393 6.46 -7.27 1.24
N GLU A 394 6.69 -7.06 -0.06
CA GLU A 394 8.02 -6.88 -0.62
C GLU A 394 8.75 -5.67 0.01
N MET A 395 8.02 -4.58 0.26
CA MET A 395 8.54 -3.42 0.96
C MET A 395 8.96 -3.75 2.40
N GLY A 396 8.15 -4.53 3.12
CA GLY A 396 8.51 -5.07 4.43
C GLY A 396 9.79 -5.89 4.40
N MET A 397 9.87 -6.88 3.50
CA MET A 397 11.03 -7.77 3.37
C MET A 397 12.33 -7.01 3.06
N ARG A 398 12.29 -6.07 2.10
CA ARG A 398 13.48 -5.27 1.74
C ARG A 398 13.96 -4.39 2.89
N ARG A 399 13.05 -3.91 3.74
CA ARG A 399 13.43 -3.12 4.93
C ARG A 399 14.18 -3.96 5.96
N HIS A 400 13.75 -5.20 6.17
CA HIS A 400 14.41 -6.15 7.06
C HIS A 400 15.80 -6.55 6.54
N ALA A 401 15.92 -6.81 5.24
CA ALA A 401 17.19 -7.20 4.61
C ALA A 401 18.27 -6.10 4.68
N ALA A 402 17.87 -4.82 4.79
CA ALA A 402 18.81 -3.70 4.88
C ALA A 402 19.58 -3.60 6.22
N GLY A 403 19.43 -4.57 7.14
CA GLY A 403 20.38 -4.84 8.24
C GLY A 403 20.58 -3.75 9.30
N GLY A 404 19.84 -2.65 9.24
CA GLY A 404 20.10 -1.45 10.07
C GLY A 404 18.88 -0.82 10.74
N SER A 405 17.71 -1.46 10.74
CA SER A 405 16.58 -0.98 11.56
C SER A 405 16.82 -1.34 13.03
N ARG A 406 16.92 -0.31 13.87
CA ARG A 406 16.85 -0.48 15.33
C ARG A 406 15.47 -0.93 15.82
N GLU A 407 14.42 -0.71 15.02
CA GLU A 407 13.03 -1.00 15.40
C GLU A 407 12.33 -1.84 14.31
N PRO A 408 11.48 -2.83 14.69
CA PRO A 408 10.74 -3.65 13.74
C PRO A 408 9.68 -2.82 13.04
N LEU A 409 9.56 -2.99 11.72
CA LEU A 409 8.47 -2.44 10.92
C LEU A 409 7.30 -3.41 10.97
N ARG A 410 6.13 -2.95 11.44
CA ARG A 410 4.87 -3.71 11.37
C ARG A 410 4.24 -3.50 10.00
N VAL A 411 4.07 -4.58 9.25
CA VAL A 411 3.42 -4.58 7.94
C VAL A 411 2.10 -5.32 8.03
N LYS A 412 1.02 -4.61 7.73
CA LYS A 412 -0.33 -5.14 7.78
C LYS A 412 -0.94 -5.05 6.39
N SER A 413 -1.37 -6.17 5.87
CA SER A 413 -1.88 -6.31 4.50
C SER A 413 -3.21 -7.05 4.53
N LEU A 414 -4.25 -6.37 4.06
CA LEU A 414 -5.60 -6.91 3.98
C LEU A 414 -6.01 -6.97 2.50
N LEU A 415 -6.12 -8.20 1.99
CA LEU A 415 -6.61 -8.50 0.65
C LEU A 415 -8.14 -8.73 0.72
N LEU A 416 -8.89 -7.80 0.16
CA LEU A 416 -10.35 -7.73 0.18
C LEU A 416 -10.96 -8.47 -1.02
N PRO A 417 -12.27 -8.80 -1.00
CA PRO A 417 -12.95 -9.40 -2.14
C PRO A 417 -12.93 -8.52 -3.40
N GLU A 418 -12.71 -9.15 -4.56
CA GLU A 418 -12.74 -8.49 -5.87
C GLU A 418 -14.17 -8.22 -6.35
N GLY A 419 -14.39 -7.05 -6.95
CA GLY A 419 -15.67 -6.67 -7.55
C GLY A 419 -16.89 -6.78 -6.64
N PRO A 420 -16.85 -6.21 -5.40
CA PRO A 420 -17.98 -6.25 -4.51
C PRO A 420 -19.16 -5.44 -5.09
N GLY A 421 -20.38 -5.90 -4.81
CA GLY A 421 -21.58 -5.08 -5.04
C GLY A 421 -21.58 -3.83 -4.14
N ILE A 422 -22.37 -2.80 -4.47
CA ILE A 422 -22.40 -1.57 -3.65
C ILE A 422 -22.84 -1.85 -2.21
N SER A 423 -23.84 -2.70 -2.00
CA SER A 423 -24.27 -3.07 -0.66
C SER A 423 -23.20 -3.85 0.11
N GLU A 424 -22.47 -4.76 -0.55
CA GLU A 424 -21.35 -5.52 0.03
C GLU A 424 -20.22 -4.56 0.45
N LEU A 425 -19.83 -3.65 -0.45
CA LEU A 425 -18.79 -2.65 -0.21
C LEU A 425 -19.19 -1.68 0.92
N THR A 426 -20.44 -1.23 0.97
CA THR A 426 -20.96 -0.39 2.06
C THR A 426 -20.78 -1.09 3.42
N LEU A 427 -21.19 -2.37 3.53
CA LEU A 427 -21.01 -3.12 4.77
C LEU A 427 -19.53 -3.33 5.11
N SER A 428 -18.70 -3.64 4.11
CA SER A 428 -17.25 -3.81 4.28
C SER A 428 -16.58 -2.53 4.79
N LEU A 429 -16.97 -1.36 4.28
CA LEU A 429 -16.49 -0.06 4.77
C LEU A 429 -16.97 0.24 6.19
N CYS A 430 -18.22 -0.06 6.53
CA CYS A 430 -18.74 0.06 7.90
C CYS A 430 -17.98 -0.83 8.89
N PHE A 431 -17.74 -2.09 8.53
CA PHE A 431 -16.92 -3.02 9.31
C PHE A 431 -15.48 -2.51 9.47
N SER A 432 -14.86 -2.11 8.35
CA SER A 432 -13.47 -1.65 8.32
C SER A 432 -13.28 -0.37 9.11
N LYS A 433 -14.26 0.53 9.14
CA LYS A 433 -14.25 1.74 10.00
C LYS A 433 -14.06 1.37 11.47
N LEU A 434 -14.80 0.38 11.96
CA LEU A 434 -14.74 -0.07 13.37
C LEU A 434 -13.45 -0.85 13.65
N MET A 435 -12.98 -1.66 12.71
CA MET A 435 -11.79 -2.49 12.88
C MET A 435 -10.46 -1.74 12.64
N LEU A 436 -10.46 -0.62 11.90
CA LEU A 436 -9.24 0.10 11.57
C LEU A 436 -8.40 0.51 12.80
N PRO A 437 -8.99 1.04 13.90
CA PRO A 437 -8.24 1.29 15.14
C PRO A 437 -7.57 0.03 15.71
N VAL A 438 -8.21 -1.13 15.60
CA VAL A 438 -7.67 -2.41 16.06
C VAL A 438 -6.46 -2.82 15.22
N TYR A 439 -6.57 -2.74 13.88
CA TYR A 439 -5.45 -3.01 12.99
C TYR A 439 -4.29 -2.06 13.24
N VAL A 440 -4.54 -0.78 13.47
CA VAL A 440 -3.50 0.21 13.77
C VAL A 440 -2.75 -0.15 15.06
N ARG A 441 -3.47 -0.54 16.12
CA ARG A 441 -2.94 -0.92 17.43
C ARG A 441 -2.44 -2.36 17.55
N PHE A 442 -2.54 -3.17 16.51
CA PHE A 442 -2.00 -4.52 16.55
C PHE A 442 -0.47 -4.48 16.50
N ASP A 443 0.21 -5.06 17.51
CA ASP A 443 1.67 -5.07 17.63
C ASP A 443 2.29 -6.26 16.89
N GLY A 444 2.20 -6.25 15.57
CA GLY A 444 2.75 -7.31 14.75
C GLY A 444 2.50 -7.11 13.27
N ASP A 445 3.03 -8.04 12.49
CA ASP A 445 2.68 -8.19 11.09
C ASP A 445 1.31 -8.89 10.99
N LEU A 446 0.48 -8.43 10.07
CA LEU A 446 -0.86 -8.96 9.87
C LEU A 446 -1.06 -9.21 8.38
N GLN A 447 -1.38 -10.44 7.99
CA GLN A 447 -1.63 -10.78 6.59
C GLN A 447 -2.97 -11.50 6.51
N LEU A 448 -3.97 -10.82 5.97
CA LEU A 448 -5.33 -11.31 5.87
C LEU A 448 -5.72 -11.43 4.40
N ASN A 449 -6.04 -12.65 3.97
CA ASN A 449 -6.65 -12.89 2.67
C ASN A 449 -8.15 -13.13 2.88
N LEU A 450 -8.95 -12.07 2.76
CA LEU A 450 -10.40 -12.11 2.93
C LEU A 450 -11.12 -12.46 1.63
N GLN A 451 -10.47 -12.23 0.48
CA GLN A 451 -11.02 -12.53 -0.86
C GLN A 451 -11.49 -13.98 -1.00
N ASN A 452 -10.64 -14.93 -0.57
CA ASN A 452 -10.90 -16.37 -0.74
C ASN A 452 -11.24 -17.08 0.58
N SER A 453 -11.42 -16.35 1.67
CA SER A 453 -11.76 -16.96 2.95
C SER A 453 -13.19 -17.49 2.95
N VAL A 454 -13.38 -18.72 3.45
CA VAL A 454 -14.70 -19.30 3.70
C VAL A 454 -15.38 -18.56 4.86
N ASP A 455 -14.61 -18.19 5.88
CA ASP A 455 -15.06 -17.46 7.06
C ASP A 455 -14.10 -16.28 7.35
N PRO A 456 -14.38 -15.08 6.78
CA PRO A 456 -13.57 -13.89 7.02
C PRO A 456 -13.43 -13.49 8.49
N LEU A 457 -14.52 -13.57 9.27
CA LEU A 457 -14.51 -13.23 10.71
C LEU A 457 -13.65 -14.18 11.53
N GLN A 458 -13.69 -15.48 11.24
CA GLN A 458 -12.85 -16.47 11.92
C GLN A 458 -11.38 -16.20 11.62
N LEU A 459 -11.04 -15.89 10.37
CA LEU A 459 -9.67 -15.53 10.01
C LEU A 459 -9.20 -14.26 10.74
N ILE A 460 -10.05 -13.23 10.80
CA ILE A 460 -9.75 -11.97 11.53
C ILE A 460 -9.59 -12.23 13.03
N SER A 461 -10.53 -12.96 13.64
CA SER A 461 -10.54 -13.31 15.05
C SER A 461 -9.28 -14.07 15.46
N GLN A 462 -8.89 -15.08 14.68
CA GLN A 462 -7.67 -15.85 14.91
C GLN A 462 -6.40 -15.00 14.76
N ALA A 463 -6.35 -14.15 13.75
CA ALA A 463 -5.17 -13.33 13.48
C ALA A 463 -4.96 -12.23 14.53
N LEU A 464 -6.04 -11.71 15.12
CA LEU A 464 -6.00 -10.67 16.14
C LEU A 464 -6.05 -11.20 17.58
N ASP A 465 -6.26 -12.51 17.78
CA ASP A 465 -6.53 -13.12 19.09
C ASP A 465 -7.75 -12.46 19.79
N MET A 466 -8.83 -12.28 19.04
CA MET A 466 -10.09 -11.64 19.48
C MET A 466 -11.30 -12.55 19.18
N PRO A 467 -11.58 -13.56 20.02
CA PRO A 467 -12.72 -14.46 19.82
C PRO A 467 -14.08 -13.75 19.83
N GLU A 468 -14.21 -12.64 20.54
CA GLU A 468 -15.44 -11.86 20.67
C GLU A 468 -15.93 -11.30 19.32
N VAL A 469 -15.02 -11.12 18.35
CA VAL A 469 -15.38 -10.69 16.98
C VAL A 469 -16.30 -11.72 16.31
N LEU A 470 -16.15 -13.01 16.61
CA LEU A 470 -17.03 -14.06 16.08
C LEU A 470 -18.44 -13.98 16.64
N GLU A 471 -18.59 -13.54 17.89
CA GLU A 471 -19.88 -13.45 18.58
C GLU A 471 -20.77 -12.35 18.00
N THR A 472 -20.17 -11.41 17.25
CA THR A 472 -20.90 -10.31 16.63
C THR A 472 -21.87 -10.71 15.55
N ASN A 473 -21.73 -11.93 14.99
CA ASN A 473 -22.53 -12.41 13.86
C ASN A 473 -22.58 -11.40 12.70
N PHE A 474 -21.47 -10.70 12.43
CA PHE A 474 -21.42 -9.70 11.37
C PHE A 474 -21.84 -10.30 10.01
N PRO A 475 -22.74 -9.64 9.25
CA PRO A 475 -23.27 -10.20 8.01
C PRO A 475 -22.16 -10.57 7.03
N ARG A 476 -22.17 -11.83 6.59
CA ARG A 476 -21.20 -12.34 5.63
C ARG A 476 -21.29 -11.63 4.27
N HIS A 477 -22.41 -10.94 4.02
CA HIS A 477 -22.68 -10.16 2.81
C HIS A 477 -21.58 -9.14 2.53
N ALA A 478 -20.93 -8.60 3.57
CA ALA A 478 -19.81 -7.69 3.43
C ALA A 478 -18.62 -8.25 2.64
N TRP A 479 -18.56 -9.56 2.46
CA TRP A 479 -17.51 -10.24 1.69
C TRP A 479 -18.06 -11.04 0.49
N GLY A 480 -19.25 -10.70 0.00
CA GLY A 480 -19.89 -11.43 -1.10
C GLY A 480 -20.27 -12.87 -0.73
N ARG A 481 -20.60 -13.09 0.56
CA ARG A 481 -20.98 -14.39 1.10
C ARG A 481 -22.35 -14.27 1.79
N GLY A 482 -23.30 -15.13 1.46
CA GLY A 482 -24.64 -15.07 2.06
C GLY A 482 -25.49 -13.92 1.51
N THR A 483 -26.61 -13.64 2.18
CA THR A 483 -27.61 -12.67 1.74
C THR A 483 -27.42 -11.31 2.40
N ALA A 484 -27.84 -10.26 1.71
CA ALA A 484 -27.92 -8.93 2.31
C ALA A 484 -28.80 -8.96 3.59
N PRO A 485 -28.48 -8.15 4.61
CA PRO A 485 -29.31 -8.01 5.81
C PRO A 485 -30.76 -7.66 5.43
N ALA A 486 -31.72 -8.22 6.16
CA ALA A 486 -33.14 -8.05 5.81
C ALA A 486 -33.61 -6.61 6.02
N CYS A 487 -33.01 -5.88 6.96
CA CYS A 487 -33.33 -4.47 7.22
C CYS A 487 -32.13 -3.69 7.80
N LYS A 488 -32.22 -2.35 7.75
CA LYS A 488 -31.18 -1.45 8.28
C LYS A 488 -31.02 -1.54 9.81
N GLU A 489 -32.07 -1.93 10.53
CA GLU A 489 -32.05 -2.02 12.00
C GLU A 489 -31.24 -3.23 12.49
N GLU A 490 -31.35 -4.37 11.79
CA GLU A 490 -30.50 -5.54 12.06
C GLU A 490 -29.02 -5.18 11.93
N LEU A 491 -28.66 -4.51 10.84
CA LEU A 491 -27.30 -4.05 10.60
C LEU A 491 -26.82 -3.09 11.69
N ARG A 492 -27.66 -2.15 12.10
CA ARG A 492 -27.34 -1.18 13.16
C ARG A 492 -26.99 -1.89 14.47
N ASN A 493 -27.81 -2.85 14.89
CA ASN A 493 -27.58 -3.60 16.12
C ASN A 493 -26.27 -4.39 16.07
N VAL A 494 -25.96 -5.00 14.94
CA VAL A 494 -24.70 -5.73 14.74
C VAL A 494 -23.49 -4.80 14.75
N LEU A 495 -23.60 -3.60 14.13
CA LEU A 495 -22.54 -2.60 14.17
C LEU A 495 -22.30 -2.06 15.58
N LEU A 496 -23.35 -1.79 16.36
CA LEU A 496 -23.23 -1.36 17.76
C LEU A 496 -22.56 -2.44 18.62
N HIS A 497 -22.92 -3.70 18.40
CA HIS A 497 -22.31 -4.80 19.13
C HIS A 497 -20.84 -5.01 18.73
N LEU A 498 -20.50 -4.92 17.44
CA LEU A 498 -19.10 -4.93 16.98
C LEU A 498 -18.32 -3.75 17.56
N GLU A 499 -18.90 -2.55 17.61
CA GLU A 499 -18.29 -1.37 18.23
C GLU A 499 -17.95 -1.63 19.71
N ALA A 500 -18.89 -2.20 20.47
CA ALA A 500 -18.66 -2.58 21.87
C ALA A 500 -17.52 -3.59 22.04
N VAL A 501 -17.33 -4.51 21.09
CA VAL A 501 -16.24 -5.50 21.10
C VAL A 501 -14.88 -4.88 20.77
N VAL A 502 -14.81 -3.91 19.85
CA VAL A 502 -13.53 -3.34 19.38
C VAL A 502 -13.04 -2.15 20.20
N GLN A 503 -13.93 -1.51 20.97
CA GLN A 503 -13.51 -0.43 21.85
C GLN A 503 -12.63 -1.00 22.98
N PRO A 504 -11.42 -0.44 23.21
CA PRO A 504 -10.52 -0.94 24.23
C PRO A 504 -11.16 -0.80 25.61
N SER A 505 -11.33 -1.93 26.29
CA SER A 505 -11.78 -2.02 27.69
C SER A 505 -10.75 -1.50 28.68
#